data_AF-A0A957XDG7-F1
#
_entry.id   AF-A0A957XDG7-F1
#
_cell.length_a   1.000
_cell.length_b   1.000
_cell.length_c   1.000
_cell.angle_alpha   90.00
_cell.angle_beta   90.00
_cell.angle_gamma   90.00
#
_symmetry.space_group_name_H-M   'P 1'
#
loop_
_entity.id
_entity.type
_entity.pdbx_description
1 polymer ?
#
loop_
_entity_poly.entity_id
_entity_poly.type
_entity_poly.pdbx_seq_one_letter_code
_entity_poly.pdbx_strand_id
1 'polypeptide(L)'
;MTQHTGASYQHIAGKYAQIVDTNPTNAYYERPAVLSLLPSLTDATVLDAGCGSGWYAEYLVGQGAVVTSFDINAEFVELTQTRIGKQASVLQANLADPLDFADTGAFDLVVASLVMHYLKNWQPTLREFYRVLKPTGKLVFSTHHPLMDWKLFETEDYFAVELLDDEWPNVGKVQFYRRPLTRISHDLQAAGFVIERLLEPQPTQEHWQADPEQAARYSTSPWFLIIRAIKKG
;
A
#
# COMPACT_ATOMS: atom_id res chain seq x y z
N MET A 1 -4.34 4.98 -22.75
CA MET A 1 -4.89 5.70 -21.59
C MET A 1 -3.87 5.60 -20.49
N THR A 2 -3.15 6.68 -20.22
CA THR A 2 -2.16 6.77 -19.15
C THR A 2 -2.86 6.49 -17.82
N GLN A 3 -2.41 5.46 -17.10
CA GLN A 3 -2.84 5.28 -15.72
C GLN A 3 -2.27 6.44 -14.90
N HIS A 4 -3.05 7.01 -13.98
CA HIS A 4 -2.61 8.09 -13.09
C HIS A 4 -1.76 7.54 -11.94
N THR A 5 -0.72 6.78 -12.27
CA THR A 5 0.21 6.21 -11.28
C THR A 5 1.20 7.28 -10.87
N GLY A 6 1.07 7.84 -9.67
CA GLY A 6 2.10 8.67 -9.03
C GLY A 6 2.22 10.13 -9.46
N ALA A 7 1.42 10.62 -10.42
CA ALA A 7 1.44 12.03 -10.84
C ALA A 7 1.18 13.01 -9.67
N SER A 8 0.36 12.60 -8.69
CA SER A 8 0.11 13.37 -7.48
C SER A 8 1.36 13.62 -6.64
N TYR A 9 2.31 12.68 -6.61
CA TYR A 9 3.48 12.76 -5.74
C TYR A 9 4.67 13.54 -6.31
N GLN A 10 4.67 13.81 -7.61
CA GLN A 10 5.79 14.48 -8.30
C GLN A 10 6.15 15.86 -7.71
N HIS A 11 5.21 16.50 -7.00
CA HIS A 11 5.40 17.84 -6.42
C HIS A 11 5.22 17.89 -4.89
N ILE A 12 4.92 16.75 -4.25
CA ILE A 12 4.62 16.70 -2.80
C ILE A 12 5.46 15.67 -2.04
N ALA A 13 6.28 14.86 -2.73
CA ALA A 13 7.06 13.77 -2.12
C ALA A 13 7.91 14.22 -0.93
N GLY A 14 8.70 15.29 -1.07
CA GLY A 14 9.50 15.83 0.04
C GLY A 14 8.68 16.26 1.26
N LYS A 15 7.52 16.90 1.07
CA LYS A 15 6.62 17.30 2.18
C LYS A 15 5.99 16.09 2.85
N TYR A 16 5.54 15.13 2.04
CA TYR A 16 4.97 13.88 2.52
C TYR A 16 6.00 13.09 3.36
N ALA A 17 7.23 12.97 2.88
CA ALA A 17 8.30 12.25 3.55
C ALA A 17 8.65 12.83 4.94
N GLN A 18 8.45 14.13 5.15
CA GLN A 18 8.69 14.78 6.44
C GLN A 18 7.66 14.42 7.52
N ILE A 19 6.46 13.98 7.14
CA ILE A 19 5.35 13.78 8.07
C ILE A 19 4.89 12.32 8.18
N VAL A 20 5.05 11.50 7.13
CA VAL A 20 4.44 10.17 7.04
C VAL A 20 4.90 9.20 8.13
N ASP A 21 6.13 9.37 8.63
CA ASP A 21 6.67 8.48 9.65
C ASP A 21 5.99 8.64 11.00
N THR A 22 5.57 9.86 11.34
CA THR A 22 4.99 10.25 12.63
C THR A 22 3.51 10.62 12.56
N ASN A 23 2.94 10.74 11.35
CA ASN A 23 1.52 10.98 11.17
C ASN A 23 0.71 9.87 11.87
N PRO A 24 -0.17 10.19 12.84
CA PRO A 24 -0.89 9.18 13.61
C PRO A 24 -1.71 8.20 12.76
N THR A 25 -2.29 8.67 11.65
CA THR A 25 -3.04 7.83 10.71
C THR A 25 -2.16 6.75 10.08
N ASN A 26 -0.90 7.07 9.75
CA ASN A 26 0.04 6.09 9.21
C ASN A 26 0.71 5.29 10.33
N ALA A 27 1.31 5.98 11.30
CA ALA A 27 2.21 5.39 12.30
C ALA A 27 1.51 4.50 13.34
N TYR A 28 0.28 4.86 13.74
CA TYR A 28 -0.41 4.25 14.89
C TYR A 28 -1.78 3.66 14.54
N TYR A 29 -2.12 3.60 13.26
CA TYR A 29 -3.38 3.02 12.80
C TYR A 29 -3.17 2.07 11.62
N GLU A 30 -2.70 2.58 10.48
CA GLU A 30 -2.51 1.76 9.28
C GLU A 30 -1.34 0.79 9.39
N ARG A 31 -0.16 1.31 9.71
CA ARG A 31 1.09 0.54 9.71
C ARG A 31 1.07 -0.59 10.73
N PRO A 32 0.64 -0.40 12.01
CA PRO A 32 0.50 -1.53 12.94
C PRO A 32 -0.42 -2.64 12.41
N ALA A 33 -1.47 -2.27 11.67
CA ALA A 33 -2.41 -3.22 11.11
C ALA A 33 -1.79 -4.02 9.95
N VAL A 34 -1.06 -3.37 9.03
CA VAL A 34 -0.29 -4.07 7.99
C VAL A 34 0.74 -5.01 8.60
N LEU A 35 1.53 -4.51 9.56
CA LEU A 35 2.57 -5.29 10.24
C LEU A 35 1.97 -6.54 10.92
N SER A 36 0.78 -6.43 11.52
CA SER A 36 0.10 -7.55 12.17
C SER A 36 -0.28 -8.71 11.23
N LEU A 37 -0.35 -8.44 9.91
CA LEU A 37 -0.65 -9.45 8.91
C LEU A 37 0.59 -10.05 8.24
N LEU A 38 1.78 -9.46 8.42
CA LEU A 38 3.00 -9.97 7.80
C LEU A 38 3.32 -11.39 8.30
N PRO A 39 3.79 -12.29 7.42
CA PRO A 39 4.36 -13.56 7.84
C PRO A 39 5.73 -13.36 8.53
N SER A 40 6.40 -14.46 8.89
CA SER A 40 7.81 -14.40 9.29
C SER A 40 8.66 -13.79 8.16
N LEU A 41 9.57 -12.88 8.53
CA LEU A 41 10.39 -12.11 7.60
C LEU A 41 11.85 -12.57 7.54
N THR A 42 12.29 -13.38 8.51
CA THR A 42 13.67 -13.86 8.58
C THR A 42 14.01 -14.66 7.33
N ASP A 43 15.02 -14.20 6.59
CA ASP A 43 15.49 -14.75 5.32
C ASP A 43 14.43 -14.79 4.20
N ALA A 44 13.28 -14.14 4.38
CA ALA A 44 12.23 -14.07 3.37
C ALA A 44 12.63 -13.11 2.25
N THR A 45 12.36 -13.48 0.99
CA THR A 45 12.54 -12.57 -0.15
C THR A 45 11.27 -11.73 -0.33
N VAL A 46 11.37 -10.41 -0.15
CA VAL A 46 10.22 -9.50 -0.07
C VAL A 46 10.28 -8.42 -1.15
N LEU A 47 9.15 -8.19 -1.83
CA LEU A 47 8.94 -7.06 -2.72
C LEU A 47 8.16 -5.96 -2.00
N ASP A 48 8.77 -4.80 -1.79
CA ASP A 48 8.11 -3.57 -1.32
C ASP A 48 7.67 -2.74 -2.54
N ALA A 49 6.36 -2.77 -2.80
CA ALA A 49 5.72 -2.20 -3.98
C ALA A 49 5.11 -0.83 -3.67
N GLY A 50 5.72 0.24 -4.18
CA GLY A 50 5.37 1.63 -3.83
C GLY A 50 6.05 2.06 -2.53
N CYS A 51 7.38 2.04 -2.51
CA CYS A 51 8.16 2.16 -1.29
C CYS A 51 8.11 3.54 -0.61
N GLY A 52 7.69 4.59 -1.32
CA GLY A 52 7.55 5.94 -0.76
C GLY A 52 8.85 6.45 -0.12
N SER A 53 8.79 6.94 1.12
CA SER A 53 9.98 7.40 1.87
C SER A 53 10.83 6.25 2.44
N GLY A 54 10.49 4.99 2.16
CA GLY A 54 11.29 3.82 2.51
C GLY A 54 11.08 3.27 3.92
N TRP A 55 9.99 3.64 4.61
CA TRP A 55 9.70 3.12 5.96
C TRP A 55 9.57 1.59 5.98
N TYR A 56 8.79 1.03 5.05
CA TYR A 56 8.62 -0.42 4.96
C TYR A 56 9.92 -1.11 4.55
N ALA A 57 10.64 -0.58 3.56
CA ALA A 57 11.97 -1.09 3.20
C ALA A 57 12.92 -1.19 4.41
N GLU A 58 13.02 -0.14 5.23
CA GLU A 58 13.84 -0.13 6.46
C GLU A 58 13.37 -1.18 7.47
N TYR A 59 12.07 -1.21 7.75
CA TYR A 59 11.50 -2.18 8.67
C TYR A 59 11.78 -3.62 8.21
N LEU A 60 11.49 -3.94 6.96
CA LEU A 60 11.63 -5.28 6.39
C LEU A 60 13.09 -5.76 6.44
N VAL A 61 14.04 -4.90 6.04
CA VAL A 61 15.47 -5.17 6.17
C VAL A 61 15.85 -5.41 7.63
N GLY A 62 15.38 -4.55 8.54
CA GLY A 62 15.64 -4.69 9.98
C GLY A 62 15.08 -5.96 10.62
N GLN A 63 14.08 -6.61 9.99
CA GLN A 63 13.55 -7.91 10.40
C GLN A 63 14.28 -9.11 9.75
N GLY A 64 15.33 -8.85 8.97
CA GLY A 64 16.14 -9.88 8.32
C GLY A 64 15.61 -10.36 6.97
N ALA A 65 14.74 -9.59 6.32
CA ALA A 65 14.28 -9.90 4.96
C ALA A 65 15.30 -9.50 3.90
N VAL A 66 15.30 -10.21 2.77
CA VAL A 66 15.98 -9.81 1.54
C VAL A 66 15.01 -8.99 0.70
N VAL A 67 15.21 -7.67 0.68
CA VAL A 67 14.22 -6.73 0.15
C VAL A 67 14.59 -6.23 -1.25
N THR A 68 13.60 -6.21 -2.14
CA THR A 68 13.59 -5.37 -3.35
C THR A 68 12.46 -4.37 -3.23
N SER A 69 12.76 -3.08 -3.35
CA SER A 69 11.79 -1.99 -3.26
C SER A 69 11.67 -1.28 -4.59
N PHE A 70 10.50 -0.74 -4.90
CA PHE A 70 10.37 0.17 -6.04
C PHE A 70 9.28 1.21 -5.86
N ASP A 71 9.46 2.34 -6.55
CA ASP A 71 8.46 3.39 -6.68
C ASP A 71 8.55 4.01 -8.08
N ILE A 72 7.47 4.65 -8.53
CA ILE A 72 7.48 5.36 -9.82
C ILE A 72 8.17 6.73 -9.67
N ASN A 73 8.13 7.32 -8.47
CA ASN A 73 8.71 8.62 -8.20
C ASN A 73 10.20 8.49 -7.86
N ALA A 74 11.05 9.10 -8.68
CA ALA A 74 12.50 9.09 -8.49
C ALA A 74 12.94 9.68 -7.14
N GLU A 75 12.25 10.70 -6.62
CA GLU A 75 12.57 11.29 -5.31
C GLU A 75 12.36 10.27 -4.17
N PHE A 76 11.28 9.47 -4.25
CA PHE A 76 11.04 8.39 -3.29
C PHE A 76 12.07 7.27 -3.38
N VAL A 77 12.52 6.93 -4.59
CA VAL A 77 13.63 6.00 -4.80
C VAL A 77 14.90 6.52 -4.12
N GLU A 78 15.27 7.78 -4.33
CA GLU A 78 16.46 8.40 -3.71
C GLU A 78 16.36 8.45 -2.18
N LEU A 79 15.19 8.82 -1.63
CA LEU A 79 14.94 8.85 -0.18
C LEU A 79 15.04 7.44 0.43
N THR A 80 14.46 6.44 -0.22
CA THR A 80 14.51 5.04 0.21
C THR A 80 15.95 4.51 0.19
N GLN A 81 16.70 4.77 -0.89
CA GLN A 81 18.12 4.40 -0.98
C GLN A 81 18.95 5.05 0.12
N THR A 82 18.69 6.33 0.43
CA THR A 82 19.37 7.05 1.52
C THR A 82 19.06 6.43 2.88
N ARG A 83 17.79 6.07 3.12
CA ARG A 83 17.33 5.48 4.38
C ARG A 83 17.96 4.11 4.65
N ILE A 84 17.95 3.21 3.67
CA ILE A 84 18.38 1.81 3.88
C ILE A 84 19.82 1.52 3.45
N GLY A 85 20.47 2.46 2.76
CA GLY A 85 21.83 2.28 2.25
C GLY A 85 21.91 1.12 1.26
N LYS A 86 22.92 0.26 1.42
CA LYS A 86 23.19 -0.89 0.53
C LYS A 86 22.49 -2.19 0.96
N GLN A 87 21.53 -2.12 1.88
CA GLN A 87 20.92 -3.31 2.48
C GLN A 87 19.84 -3.96 1.59
N ALA A 88 19.37 -3.26 0.56
CA ALA A 88 18.33 -3.74 -0.35
C ALA A 88 18.48 -3.11 -1.74
N SER A 89 17.81 -3.71 -2.73
CA SER A 89 17.66 -3.13 -4.07
C SER A 89 16.51 -2.12 -4.07
N VAL A 90 16.71 -0.95 -4.67
CA VAL A 90 15.66 0.07 -4.84
C VAL A 90 15.63 0.55 -6.28
N LEU A 91 14.50 0.36 -6.94
CA LEU A 91 14.35 0.59 -8.37
C LEU A 91 13.29 1.66 -8.65
N GLN A 92 13.46 2.39 -9.75
CA GLN A 92 12.36 3.18 -10.30
C GLN A 92 11.55 2.31 -11.25
N ALA A 93 10.29 2.04 -10.93
CA ALA A 93 9.40 1.22 -11.74
C ALA A 93 7.93 1.59 -11.50
N ASN A 94 7.06 1.26 -12.45
CA ASN A 94 5.63 1.54 -12.37
C ASN A 94 4.84 0.27 -12.08
N LEU A 95 3.98 0.32 -11.06
CA LEU A 95 3.06 -0.77 -10.72
C LEU A 95 2.10 -1.18 -11.85
N ALA A 96 1.81 -0.27 -12.77
CA ALA A 96 0.94 -0.51 -13.92
C ALA A 96 1.63 -1.27 -15.06
N ASP A 97 2.96 -1.36 -15.05
CA ASP A 97 3.77 -1.96 -16.11
C ASP A 97 4.28 -3.35 -15.68
N PRO A 98 4.70 -4.22 -16.63
CA PRO A 98 5.34 -5.49 -16.29
C PRO A 98 6.57 -5.31 -15.39
N LEU A 99 6.70 -6.16 -14.37
CA LEU A 99 7.82 -6.16 -13.43
C LEU A 99 8.97 -7.00 -14.01
N ASP A 100 9.55 -6.55 -15.13
CA ASP A 100 10.58 -7.29 -15.88
C ASP A 100 11.90 -7.48 -15.11
N PHE A 101 12.09 -6.72 -14.04
CA PHE A 101 13.22 -6.90 -13.11
C PHE A 101 13.07 -8.13 -12.21
N ALA A 102 11.90 -8.78 -12.20
CA ALA A 102 11.56 -9.87 -11.30
C ALA A 102 11.14 -11.13 -12.05
N ASP A 103 11.80 -12.24 -11.71
CA ASP A 103 11.45 -13.56 -12.20
C ASP A 103 10.12 -14.08 -11.62
N THR A 104 9.51 -15.04 -12.31
CA THR A 104 8.33 -15.76 -11.81
C THR A 104 8.68 -16.54 -10.55
N GLY A 105 7.90 -16.39 -9.49
CA GLY A 105 8.15 -17.11 -8.24
C GLY A 105 9.39 -16.67 -7.47
N ALA A 106 9.85 -15.42 -7.63
CA ALA A 106 11.01 -14.88 -6.92
C ALA A 106 10.73 -14.54 -5.44
N PHE A 107 9.51 -14.12 -5.08
CA PHE A 107 9.22 -13.54 -3.76
C PHE A 107 8.36 -14.43 -2.87
N ASP A 108 8.69 -14.47 -1.58
CA ASP A 108 7.85 -15.06 -0.52
C ASP A 108 6.69 -14.12 -0.15
N LEU A 109 6.91 -12.81 -0.27
CA LEU A 109 5.97 -11.78 0.14
C LEU A 109 6.02 -10.58 -0.80
N VAL A 110 4.85 -10.04 -1.14
CA VAL A 110 4.69 -8.69 -1.71
C VAL A 110 3.98 -7.84 -0.66
N VAL A 111 4.55 -6.68 -0.33
CA VAL A 111 3.92 -5.64 0.50
C VAL A 111 3.58 -4.46 -0.40
N ALA A 112 2.32 -4.02 -0.41
CA ALA A 112 1.87 -2.87 -1.20
C ALA A 112 1.05 -1.92 -0.32
N SER A 113 1.74 -1.10 0.49
CA SER A 113 1.09 -0.23 1.47
C SER A 113 0.53 1.03 0.81
N LEU A 114 -0.77 1.30 0.98
CA LEU A 114 -1.44 2.53 0.54
C LEU A 114 -1.08 2.97 -0.90
N VAL A 115 -0.93 2.02 -1.82
CA VAL A 115 -0.53 2.32 -3.21
C VAL A 115 -1.58 1.89 -4.23
N MET A 116 -2.36 0.85 -3.90
CA MET A 116 -3.27 0.23 -4.86
C MET A 116 -4.37 1.19 -5.33
N HIS A 117 -4.88 2.07 -4.47
CA HIS A 117 -5.93 3.03 -4.85
C HIS A 117 -5.50 4.06 -5.91
N TYR A 118 -4.20 4.25 -6.19
CA TYR A 118 -3.74 5.08 -7.31
C TYR A 118 -3.97 4.44 -8.69
N LEU A 119 -4.20 3.12 -8.72
CA LEU A 119 -4.39 2.37 -9.96
C LEU A 119 -5.87 2.28 -10.32
N LYS A 120 -6.29 2.83 -11.47
CA LYS A 120 -7.67 2.66 -11.97
C LYS A 120 -8.02 1.18 -12.15
N ASN A 121 -7.11 0.40 -12.72
CA ASN A 121 -7.29 -1.02 -12.99
C ASN A 121 -6.24 -1.84 -12.23
N TRP A 122 -6.68 -2.65 -11.27
CA TRP A 122 -5.78 -3.50 -10.47
C TRP A 122 -5.34 -4.76 -11.19
N GLN A 123 -6.03 -5.15 -12.27
CA GLN A 123 -5.82 -6.45 -12.92
C GLN A 123 -4.38 -6.68 -13.42
N PRO A 124 -3.72 -5.72 -14.11
CA PRO A 124 -2.32 -5.90 -14.53
C PRO A 124 -1.38 -6.09 -13.35
N THR A 125 -1.46 -5.19 -12.36
CA THR A 125 -0.61 -5.21 -11.16
C THR A 125 -0.80 -6.48 -10.33
N LEU A 126 -2.06 -6.88 -10.07
CA LEU A 126 -2.34 -8.11 -9.32
C LEU A 126 -1.85 -9.36 -10.06
N ARG A 127 -1.93 -9.41 -11.39
CA ARG A 127 -1.35 -10.52 -12.16
C ARG A 127 0.17 -10.56 -12.05
N GLU A 128 0.83 -9.42 -12.08
CA GLU A 128 2.27 -9.35 -11.87
C GLU A 128 2.66 -9.78 -10.45
N PHE A 129 1.95 -9.31 -9.42
CA PHE A 129 2.14 -9.79 -8.06
C PHE A 129 1.94 -11.30 -7.96
N TYR A 130 0.89 -11.84 -8.59
CA TYR A 130 0.65 -13.29 -8.63
C TYR A 130 1.80 -14.03 -9.32
N ARG A 131 2.32 -13.51 -10.43
CA ARG A 131 3.43 -14.10 -11.19
C ARG A 131 4.72 -14.14 -10.37
N VAL A 132 5.12 -13.02 -9.76
CA VAL A 132 6.39 -12.91 -9.04
C VAL A 132 6.37 -13.61 -7.68
N LEU A 133 5.19 -13.87 -7.12
CA LEU A 133 5.06 -14.65 -5.88
C LEU A 133 5.31 -16.15 -6.09
N LYS A 134 6.09 -16.74 -5.18
CA LYS A 134 6.24 -18.20 -5.01
C LYS A 134 4.87 -18.87 -4.80
N PRO A 135 4.72 -20.19 -5.04
CA PRO A 135 3.45 -20.89 -4.87
C PRO A 135 2.78 -20.69 -3.49
N THR A 136 3.57 -20.60 -2.42
CA THR A 136 3.11 -20.34 -1.04
C THR A 136 3.24 -18.87 -0.63
N GLY A 137 3.58 -18.00 -1.58
CA GLY A 137 3.84 -16.59 -1.34
C GLY A 137 2.57 -15.82 -0.99
N LYS A 138 2.74 -14.72 -0.26
CA LYS A 138 1.64 -13.89 0.24
C LYS A 138 1.68 -12.49 -0.36
N LEU A 139 0.52 -11.93 -0.60
CA LEU A 139 0.35 -10.49 -0.85
C LEU A 139 -0.25 -9.87 0.40
N VAL A 140 0.37 -8.82 0.93
CA VAL A 140 -0.21 -7.97 1.97
C VAL A 140 -0.30 -6.55 1.41
N PHE A 141 -1.49 -5.96 1.41
CA PHE A 141 -1.65 -4.59 0.96
C PHE A 141 -2.68 -3.85 1.81
N SER A 142 -2.55 -2.53 1.84
CA SER A 142 -3.53 -1.63 2.43
C SER A 142 -4.06 -0.67 1.38
N THR A 143 -5.31 -0.25 1.54
CA THR A 143 -5.98 0.70 0.66
C THR A 143 -7.01 1.51 1.45
N HIS A 144 -7.51 2.60 0.87
CA HIS A 144 -8.63 3.34 1.44
C HIS A 144 -9.86 2.44 1.58
N HIS A 145 -10.62 2.64 2.65
CA HIS A 145 -11.80 1.86 2.90
C HIS A 145 -12.95 2.29 1.97
N PRO A 146 -13.57 1.37 1.20
CA PRO A 146 -14.63 1.69 0.23
C PRO A 146 -15.78 2.53 0.78
N LEU A 147 -16.23 2.21 2.01
CA LEU A 147 -17.32 2.93 2.66
C LEU A 147 -16.93 4.37 3.00
N MET A 148 -15.68 4.60 3.40
CA MET A 148 -15.25 5.91 3.87
C MET A 148 -15.01 6.86 2.71
N ASP A 149 -14.39 6.42 1.63
CA ASP A 149 -14.30 7.23 0.41
C ASP A 149 -15.69 7.61 -0.11
N TRP A 150 -16.63 6.65 -0.15
CA TRP A 150 -18.01 6.91 -0.57
C TRP A 150 -18.71 7.95 0.32
N LYS A 151 -18.56 7.82 1.65
CA LYS A 151 -19.19 8.70 2.64
C LYS A 151 -18.56 10.09 2.69
N LEU A 152 -17.23 10.19 2.66
CA LEU A 152 -16.50 11.45 2.86
C LEU A 152 -16.53 12.34 1.62
N PHE A 153 -16.60 11.75 0.43
CA PHE A 153 -16.66 12.49 -0.84
C PHE A 153 -18.10 12.59 -1.40
N GLU A 154 -19.10 12.14 -0.64
CA GLU A 154 -20.53 12.26 -0.95
C GLU A 154 -20.91 11.79 -2.36
N THR A 155 -20.26 10.73 -2.85
CA THR A 155 -20.50 10.21 -4.20
C THR A 155 -21.82 9.44 -4.29
N GLU A 156 -22.54 9.53 -5.41
CA GLU A 156 -23.88 8.92 -5.53
C GLU A 156 -23.83 7.38 -5.68
N ASP A 157 -23.01 6.86 -6.60
CA ASP A 157 -23.00 5.43 -6.95
C ASP A 157 -21.90 4.66 -6.21
N TYR A 158 -22.19 4.07 -5.04
CA TYR A 158 -21.24 3.22 -4.31
C TYR A 158 -20.51 2.19 -5.19
N PHE A 159 -21.16 1.63 -6.22
CA PHE A 159 -20.59 0.58 -7.06
C PHE A 159 -19.62 1.07 -8.14
N ALA A 160 -19.51 2.37 -8.37
CA ALA A 160 -18.59 2.92 -9.36
C ALA A 160 -17.12 2.89 -8.92
N VAL A 161 -16.22 2.86 -9.91
CA VAL A 161 -14.79 3.15 -9.73
C VAL A 161 -14.55 4.56 -10.25
N GLU A 162 -14.28 5.49 -9.36
CA GLU A 162 -14.23 6.92 -9.67
C GLU A 162 -12.93 7.54 -9.17
N LEU A 163 -12.41 8.49 -9.95
CA LEU A 163 -11.29 9.32 -9.54
C LEU A 163 -11.81 10.42 -8.62
N LEU A 164 -11.20 10.53 -7.43
CA LEU A 164 -11.47 11.57 -6.46
C LEU A 164 -10.26 12.49 -6.35
N ASP A 165 -10.53 13.76 -6.07
CA ASP A 165 -9.54 14.79 -5.77
C ASP A 165 -9.61 15.11 -4.27
N ASP A 166 -8.48 15.02 -3.59
CA ASP A 166 -8.34 15.34 -2.17
C ASP A 166 -7.23 16.40 -1.97
N GLU A 167 -7.36 17.21 -0.93
CA GLU A 167 -6.40 18.25 -0.57
C GLU A 167 -5.88 17.96 0.82
N TRP A 168 -4.64 17.47 0.90
CA TRP A 168 -4.03 17.13 2.18
C TRP A 168 -3.38 18.35 2.82
N PRO A 169 -3.80 18.74 4.04
CA PRO A 169 -3.23 19.90 4.72
C PRO A 169 -1.70 19.86 4.77
N ASN A 170 -1.06 20.94 4.34
CA ASN A 170 0.40 21.10 4.30
C ASN A 170 1.17 20.17 3.35
N VAL A 171 0.49 19.31 2.60
CA VAL A 171 1.11 18.43 1.60
C VAL A 171 0.76 18.93 0.19
N GLY A 172 -0.53 18.91 -0.15
CA GLY A 172 -1.08 19.35 -1.43
C GLY A 172 -2.14 18.41 -1.98
N LYS A 173 -2.47 18.58 -3.27
CA LYS A 173 -3.48 17.80 -3.97
C LYS A 173 -3.04 16.37 -4.28
N VAL A 174 -3.92 15.43 -3.98
CA VAL A 174 -3.76 14.01 -4.30
C VAL A 174 -5.00 13.52 -5.03
N GLN A 175 -4.78 12.64 -6.01
CA GLN A 175 -5.86 11.97 -6.73
C GLN A 175 -5.78 10.48 -6.50
N PHE A 176 -6.92 9.85 -6.24
CA PHE A 176 -6.99 8.39 -6.06
C PHE A 176 -8.33 7.84 -6.55
N TYR A 177 -8.38 6.54 -6.80
CA TYR A 177 -9.58 5.86 -7.24
C TYR A 177 -10.29 5.16 -6.08
N ARG A 178 -11.48 5.64 -5.73
CA ARG A 178 -12.40 4.86 -4.90
C ARG A 178 -12.93 3.66 -5.68
N ARG A 179 -13.36 2.62 -4.96
CA ARG A 179 -14.01 1.44 -5.54
C ARG A 179 -14.83 0.71 -4.48
N PRO A 180 -15.92 0.01 -4.86
CA PRO A 180 -16.68 -0.77 -3.90
C PRO A 180 -15.91 -2.00 -3.41
N LEU A 181 -16.29 -2.52 -2.25
CA LEU A 181 -15.70 -3.74 -1.68
C LEU A 181 -15.83 -4.94 -2.62
N THR A 182 -16.97 -5.06 -3.32
CA THR A 182 -17.17 -6.15 -4.30
C THR A 182 -16.19 -6.09 -5.47
N ARG A 183 -15.68 -4.90 -5.82
CA ARG A 183 -14.69 -4.77 -6.88
C ARG A 183 -13.31 -5.19 -6.37
N ILE A 184 -12.96 -4.86 -5.12
CA ILE A 184 -11.72 -5.31 -4.48
C ILE A 184 -11.67 -6.84 -4.44
N SER A 185 -12.72 -7.50 -3.94
CA SER A 185 -12.75 -8.96 -3.83
C SER A 185 -12.77 -9.65 -5.19
N HIS A 186 -13.55 -9.13 -6.14
CA HIS A 186 -13.55 -9.62 -7.52
C HIS A 186 -12.17 -9.49 -8.17
N ASP A 187 -11.49 -8.35 -8.01
CA ASP A 187 -10.21 -8.13 -8.69
C ASP A 187 -9.13 -9.08 -8.17
N LEU A 188 -9.09 -9.35 -6.87
CA LEU A 188 -8.22 -10.37 -6.27
C LEU A 188 -8.54 -11.76 -6.80
N GLN A 189 -9.82 -12.16 -6.77
CA GLN A 189 -10.26 -13.47 -7.24
C GLN A 189 -9.91 -13.70 -8.72
N ALA A 190 -10.17 -12.71 -9.59
CA ALA A 190 -9.89 -12.79 -11.01
C ALA A 190 -8.38 -12.88 -11.32
N ALA A 191 -7.53 -12.33 -10.46
CA ALA A 191 -6.07 -12.47 -10.55
C ALA A 191 -5.55 -13.81 -9.97
N GLY A 192 -6.42 -14.65 -9.42
CA GLY A 192 -6.06 -15.96 -8.86
C GLY A 192 -5.75 -15.94 -7.36
N PHE A 193 -6.02 -14.84 -6.65
CA PHE A 193 -5.83 -14.77 -5.22
C PHE A 193 -7.06 -15.23 -4.42
N VAL A 194 -6.80 -15.74 -3.22
CA VAL A 194 -7.78 -15.97 -2.16
C VAL A 194 -7.50 -14.99 -1.03
N ILE A 195 -8.52 -14.31 -0.53
CA ILE A 195 -8.42 -13.47 0.67
C ILE A 195 -8.27 -14.40 1.87
N GLU A 196 -7.09 -14.44 2.48
CA GLU A 196 -6.82 -15.21 3.69
C GLU A 196 -7.25 -14.42 4.93
N ARG A 197 -7.00 -13.12 4.94
CA ARG A 197 -7.43 -12.20 6.00
C ARG A 197 -7.84 -10.85 5.42
N LEU A 198 -8.90 -10.32 5.98
CA LEU A 198 -9.34 -8.94 5.82
C LEU A 198 -9.35 -8.31 7.21
N LEU A 199 -8.80 -7.11 7.33
CA LEU A 199 -8.68 -6.37 8.59
C LEU A 199 -9.08 -4.92 8.37
N GLU A 200 -10.05 -4.49 9.16
CA GLU A 200 -10.38 -3.08 9.38
C GLU A 200 -9.72 -2.65 10.70
N PRO A 201 -8.78 -1.70 10.70
CA PRO A 201 -7.97 -1.41 11.87
C PRO A 201 -8.74 -0.66 12.95
N GLN A 202 -8.31 -0.88 14.20
CA GLN A 202 -8.67 -0.06 15.36
C GLN A 202 -7.47 0.80 15.77
N PRO A 203 -7.68 2.04 16.27
CA PRO A 203 -6.61 2.88 16.80
C PRO A 203 -5.81 2.17 17.88
N THR A 204 -4.48 2.23 17.82
CA THR A 204 -3.65 1.71 18.91
C THR A 204 -3.69 2.63 20.12
N GLN A 205 -3.15 2.19 21.24
CA GLN A 205 -3.01 3.03 22.44
C GLN A 205 -2.19 4.29 22.15
N GLU A 206 -1.13 4.18 21.33
CA GLU A 206 -0.29 5.30 20.91
C GLU A 206 -1.08 6.29 20.04
N HIS A 207 -2.01 5.82 19.20
CA HIS A 207 -2.91 6.72 18.47
C HIS A 207 -3.78 7.53 19.42
N TRP A 208 -4.41 6.86 20.40
CA TRP A 208 -5.20 7.53 21.44
C TRP A 208 -4.40 8.54 22.26
N GLN A 209 -3.09 8.32 22.45
CA GLN A 209 -2.22 9.27 23.14
C GLN A 209 -1.80 10.45 22.24
N ALA A 210 -1.50 10.18 20.96
CA ALA A 210 -1.02 11.18 20.02
C ALA A 210 -2.14 12.11 19.52
N ASP A 211 -3.32 11.56 19.23
CA ASP A 211 -4.48 12.28 18.72
C ASP A 211 -5.79 11.60 19.16
N PRO A 212 -6.27 11.87 20.40
CA PRO A 212 -7.47 11.25 20.95
C PRO A 212 -8.74 11.53 20.14
N GLU A 213 -8.84 12.70 19.51
CA GLU A 213 -10.01 13.08 18.71
C GLU A 213 -10.08 12.27 17.42
N GLN A 214 -8.96 12.19 16.69
CA GLN A 214 -8.87 11.35 15.49
C GLN A 214 -9.04 9.87 15.83
N ALA A 215 -8.43 9.39 16.92
CA ALA A 215 -8.60 8.02 17.38
C ALA A 215 -10.07 7.71 17.70
N ALA A 216 -10.79 8.61 18.40
CA ALA A 216 -12.21 8.43 18.65
C ALA A 216 -13.03 8.32 17.36
N ARG A 217 -12.74 9.17 16.35
CA ARG A 217 -13.36 9.07 15.03
C ARG A 217 -13.05 7.73 14.35
N TYR A 218 -11.80 7.31 14.34
CA TYR A 218 -11.34 6.10 13.66
C TYR A 218 -11.81 4.82 14.34
N SER A 219 -12.09 4.87 15.64
CA SER A 219 -12.65 3.73 16.40
C SER A 219 -14.06 3.32 15.94
N THR A 220 -14.78 4.23 15.29
CA THR A 220 -16.16 4.03 14.82
C THR A 220 -16.33 4.19 13.31
N SER A 221 -15.26 4.52 12.59
CA SER A 221 -15.25 4.73 11.15
C SER A 221 -13.94 4.16 10.59
N PRO A 222 -13.92 3.02 9.89
CA PRO A 222 -12.67 2.39 9.45
C PRO A 222 -12.12 3.07 8.21
N TRP A 223 -10.98 3.75 8.30
CA TRP A 223 -10.44 4.54 7.17
C TRP A 223 -9.69 3.70 6.15
N PHE A 224 -9.14 2.57 6.57
CA PHE A 224 -8.37 1.68 5.71
C PHE A 224 -8.90 0.25 5.73
N LEU A 225 -8.57 -0.46 4.66
CA LEU A 225 -8.78 -1.88 4.54
C LEU A 225 -7.42 -2.54 4.30
N ILE A 226 -7.05 -3.49 5.16
CA ILE A 226 -5.82 -4.27 5.01
C ILE A 226 -6.20 -5.69 4.62
N ILE A 227 -5.58 -6.20 3.57
CA ILE A 227 -5.84 -7.54 3.06
C ILE A 227 -4.54 -8.32 3.00
N ARG A 228 -4.58 -9.55 3.52
CA ARG A 228 -3.61 -10.60 3.21
C ARG A 228 -4.26 -11.61 2.29
N ALA A 229 -3.64 -11.82 1.14
CA ALA A 229 -4.07 -12.74 0.12
C ALA A 229 -2.99 -13.78 -0.19
N ILE A 230 -3.43 -14.96 -0.62
CA ILE A 230 -2.57 -16.09 -1.01
C ILE A 230 -2.94 -16.58 -2.40
N LYS A 231 -2.01 -17.23 -3.10
CA LYS A 231 -2.30 -17.83 -4.40
C LYS A 231 -3.29 -18.97 -4.24
N LYS A 232 -4.28 -19.04 -5.13
CA LYS A 232 -5.13 -20.22 -5.27
C LYS A 232 -4.28 -21.34 -5.88
N GLY A 233 -4.12 -22.44 -5.15
CA GLY A 233 -3.42 -23.64 -5.61
C GLY A 233 -4.09 -24.30 -6.82
#